data_AF-A0A975F8C2-F1
#
_entry.id   AF-A0A975F8C2-F1
#
_cell.length_a   1.000
_cell.length_b   1.000
_cell.length_c   1.000
_cell.angle_alpha   90.00
_cell.angle_beta   90.00
_cell.angle_gamma   90.00
#
_symmetry.space_group_name_H-M   'P 1'
#
loop_
_entity.id
_entity.type
_entity.pdbx_description
1 polymer ?
#
loop_
_entity_poly.entity_id
_entity_poly.type
_entity_poly.pdbx_seq_one_letter_code
_entity_poly.pdbx_strand_id
1 'polypeptide(L)'
;MFELSHKNQWLVGGILLLVMLATRVHVSDHLLDASWAVFFLAGFYLRNAVSFGVFMATAMAIDYVAVNQFGVSDFCLSPAYWALVPAYGALFVSGRWFAGQYQGETFASLGKLIIAVIAGFAVSEVISSGSFYALSGTFAEVTWSEFGAQLLKYSPHGLYIMSLYLSTAALLHIAVRQIKQVNTTV
;
A
#
# COMPACT_ATOMS: atom_id res chain seq x y z
N MET A 1 -7.69 21.62 -6.35
CA MET A 1 -7.38 20.47 -5.48
C MET A 1 -8.47 19.44 -5.67
N PHE A 2 -8.15 18.22 -6.12
CA PHE A 2 -9.15 17.15 -6.26
C PHE A 2 -9.64 16.77 -4.86
N GLU A 3 -10.93 16.83 -4.54
CA GLU A 3 -11.48 16.32 -3.28
C GLU A 3 -12.71 15.46 -3.57
N LEU A 4 -12.73 14.26 -2.98
CA LEU A 4 -13.91 13.40 -3.03
C LEU A 4 -14.94 13.86 -2.00
N SER A 5 -16.22 13.85 -2.39
CA SER A 5 -17.33 13.96 -1.43
C SER A 5 -17.20 12.89 -0.34
N HIS A 6 -17.64 13.20 0.88
CA HIS A 6 -17.63 12.27 2.02
C HIS A 6 -18.24 10.90 1.68
N LYS A 7 -19.36 10.86 0.94
CA LYS A 7 -19.99 9.60 0.49
C LYS A 7 -19.04 8.74 -0.36
N ASN A 8 -18.29 9.37 -1.27
CA ASN A 8 -17.33 8.67 -2.12
C ASN A 8 -16.09 8.24 -1.33
N GLN A 9 -15.67 9.00 -0.32
CA GLN A 9 -14.58 8.59 0.58
C GLN A 9 -14.96 7.33 1.36
N TRP A 10 -16.19 7.24 1.89
CA TRP A 10 -16.68 6.02 2.54
C TRP A 10 -16.75 4.82 1.60
N LEU A 11 -17.25 5.01 0.38
CA LEU A 11 -17.28 3.94 -0.63
C LEU A 11 -15.88 3.45 -0.99
N VAL A 12 -14.95 4.37 -1.31
CA VAL A 12 -13.57 4.02 -1.64
C VAL A 12 -12.87 3.35 -0.45
N GLY A 13 -13.04 3.90 0.76
CA GLY A 13 -12.48 3.31 1.98
C GLY A 13 -13.00 1.89 2.23
N GLY A 14 -14.30 1.66 2.07
CA GLY A 14 -14.90 0.33 2.19
C GLY A 14 -14.37 -0.66 1.14
N ILE A 15 -14.27 -0.24 -0.13
CA ILE A 15 -13.70 -1.07 -1.20
C ILE A 15 -12.24 -1.43 -0.89
N LEU A 16 -11.44 -0.45 -0.48
CA LEU A 16 -10.04 -0.67 -0.13
C LEU A 16 -9.89 -1.64 1.06
N LEU A 17 -10.75 -1.54 2.08
CA LEU A 17 -10.77 -2.48 3.20
C LEU A 17 -11.13 -3.91 2.76
N LEU A 18 -12.12 -4.05 1.90
CA LEU A 18 -12.50 -5.36 1.34
C LEU A 18 -11.38 -5.97 0.50
N VAL A 19 -10.70 -5.17 -0.32
CA VAL A 19 -9.55 -5.62 -1.11
C VAL A 19 -8.40 -6.06 -0.21
N MET A 20 -8.07 -5.29 0.83
CA MET A 20 -7.06 -5.68 1.81
C MET A 20 -7.44 -6.98 2.52
N LEU A 21 -8.69 -7.13 2.97
CA LEU A 21 -9.16 -8.33 3.64
C LEU A 21 -9.07 -9.57 2.72
N ALA A 22 -9.52 -9.45 1.48
CA ALA A 22 -9.53 -10.55 0.52
C ALA A 22 -8.13 -11.03 0.12
N THR A 23 -7.15 -10.13 0.09
CA THR A 23 -5.79 -10.41 -0.40
C THR A 23 -4.81 -10.75 0.73
N ARG A 24 -4.94 -10.12 1.90
CA ARG A 24 -4.03 -10.33 3.04
C ARG A 24 -4.31 -11.60 3.84
N VAL A 25 -5.58 -12.06 3.86
CA VAL A 25 -5.95 -13.35 4.46
C VAL A 25 -5.49 -14.54 3.58
N HIS A 26 -4.94 -14.28 2.39
CA HIS A 26 -4.57 -15.31 1.42
C HIS A 26 -5.74 -16.24 1.08
N VAL A 27 -6.92 -15.65 0.80
CA VAL A 27 -8.13 -16.40 0.42
C VAL A 27 -7.91 -17.25 -0.84
N SER A 28 -6.93 -16.88 -1.67
CA SER A 28 -6.49 -17.63 -2.85
C SER A 28 -5.01 -17.42 -3.09
N ASP A 29 -4.30 -18.48 -3.49
CA ASP A 29 -2.88 -18.42 -3.89
C ASP A 29 -2.63 -17.52 -5.12
N HIS A 30 -3.69 -17.16 -5.85
CA HIS A 30 -3.60 -16.26 -7.01
C HIS A 30 -3.77 -14.78 -6.64
N LEU A 31 -4.26 -14.47 -5.44
CA LEU A 31 -4.49 -13.11 -4.98
C LEU A 31 -3.31 -12.63 -4.13
N LEU A 32 -2.39 -11.93 -4.79
CA LEU A 32 -1.23 -11.32 -4.14
C LEU A 32 -1.68 -10.16 -3.23
N ASP A 33 -1.00 -9.99 -2.08
CA ASP A 33 -1.35 -8.99 -1.07
C ASP A 33 -1.35 -7.55 -1.65
N ALA A 34 -2.51 -6.89 -1.58
CA ALA A 34 -2.69 -5.53 -2.08
C ALA A 34 -2.29 -4.43 -1.07
N SER A 35 -1.85 -4.80 0.15
CA SER A 35 -1.73 -3.88 1.29
C SER A 35 -0.93 -2.62 0.97
N TRP A 36 0.20 -2.72 0.26
CA TRP A 36 1.02 -1.55 -0.07
C TRP A 36 0.29 -0.56 -0.98
N ALA A 37 -0.40 -1.08 -2.00
CA ALA A 37 -1.23 -0.26 -2.88
C ALA A 37 -2.41 0.34 -2.11
N VAL A 38 -3.03 -0.42 -1.20
CA VAL A 38 -4.14 0.06 -0.36
C VAL A 38 -3.71 1.24 0.51
N PHE A 39 -2.56 1.18 1.18
CA PHE A 39 -2.07 2.32 1.98
C PHE A 39 -1.77 3.55 1.13
N PHE A 40 -1.16 3.37 -0.05
CA PHE A 40 -0.95 4.47 -1.00
C PHE A 40 -2.29 5.09 -1.45
N LEU A 41 -3.27 4.27 -1.85
CA LEU A 41 -4.58 4.73 -2.31
C LEU A 41 -5.40 5.37 -1.19
N ALA A 42 -5.32 4.86 0.04
CA ALA A 42 -5.93 5.49 1.20
C ALA A 42 -5.33 6.89 1.44
N GLY A 43 -4.01 7.03 1.30
CA GLY A 43 -3.33 8.32 1.32
C GLY A 43 -3.84 9.27 0.23
N PHE A 44 -4.02 8.77 -0.98
CA PHE A 44 -4.50 9.55 -2.13
C PHE A 44 -5.96 10.00 -2.00
N TYR A 45 -6.86 9.09 -1.64
CA TYR A 45 -8.30 9.31 -1.64
C TYR A 45 -8.89 9.81 -0.32
N LEU A 46 -8.39 9.33 0.84
CA LEU A 46 -9.00 9.60 2.16
C LEU A 46 -8.25 10.68 2.93
N ARG A 47 -6.92 10.74 2.80
CA ARG A 47 -6.01 11.83 3.26
C ARG A 47 -6.00 12.16 4.75
N ASN A 48 -6.81 11.51 5.56
CA ASN A 48 -6.90 11.73 7.00
C ASN A 48 -6.14 10.64 7.77
N ALA A 49 -5.50 11.01 8.89
CA ALA A 49 -4.69 10.08 9.68
C ALA A 49 -5.52 8.98 10.36
N VAL A 50 -6.81 9.23 10.60
CA VAL A 50 -7.73 8.22 11.16
C VAL A 50 -7.86 7.02 10.22
N SER A 51 -7.96 7.26 8.91
CA SER A 51 -8.04 6.20 7.91
C SER A 51 -6.78 5.33 7.94
N PHE A 52 -5.59 5.93 8.03
CA PHE A 52 -4.34 5.18 8.20
C PHE A 52 -4.40 4.28 9.44
N GLY A 53 -4.86 4.80 10.58
CA GLY A 53 -5.03 4.03 11.81
C GLY A 53 -6.01 2.85 11.65
N VAL A 54 -7.13 3.05 10.95
CA VAL A 54 -8.11 1.98 10.67
C VAL A 54 -7.51 0.89 9.79
N PHE A 55 -6.83 1.25 8.69
CA PHE A 55 -6.18 0.27 7.81
C PHE A 55 -5.06 -0.48 8.54
N MET A 56 -4.25 0.23 9.34
CA MET A 56 -3.18 -0.39 10.13
C MET A 56 -3.74 -1.37 11.17
N ALA A 57 -4.75 -0.95 11.95
CA ALA A 57 -5.40 -1.82 12.92
C ALA A 57 -6.03 -3.05 12.25
N THR A 58 -6.62 -2.87 11.06
CA THR A 58 -7.19 -3.98 10.28
C THR A 58 -6.10 -4.95 9.82
N ALA A 59 -4.98 -4.45 9.28
CA ALA A 59 -3.85 -5.29 8.87
C ALA A 59 -3.29 -6.11 10.05
N MET A 60 -3.10 -5.46 11.21
CA MET A 60 -2.63 -6.14 12.42
C MET A 60 -3.62 -7.18 12.94
N ALA A 61 -4.92 -6.88 12.88
CA ALA A 61 -5.96 -7.82 13.28
C ALA A 61 -6.01 -9.04 12.35
N ILE A 62 -5.86 -8.83 11.04
CA ILE A 62 -5.78 -9.92 10.05
C ILE A 62 -4.59 -10.83 10.38
N ASP A 63 -3.40 -10.25 10.55
CA ASP A 63 -2.17 -11.02 10.82
C ASP A 63 -2.27 -11.79 12.15
N TYR A 64 -2.85 -11.16 13.19
CA TYR A 64 -3.10 -11.82 14.47
C TYR A 64 -4.05 -13.01 14.33
N VAL A 65 -5.16 -12.85 13.61
CA VAL A 65 -6.12 -13.95 13.40
C VAL A 65 -5.50 -15.05 12.53
N ALA A 66 -4.74 -14.70 11.49
CA ALA A 66 -4.03 -15.65 10.63
C ALA A 66 -3.13 -16.60 11.43
N VAL A 67 -2.35 -16.06 12.35
CA VAL A 67 -1.46 -16.87 13.18
C VAL A 67 -2.20 -17.65 14.26
N ASN A 68 -3.11 -17.01 14.99
CA ASN A 68 -3.74 -17.65 16.15
C ASN A 68 -4.89 -18.60 15.81
N GLN A 69 -5.56 -18.41 14.67
CA GLN A 69 -6.77 -19.17 14.31
C GLN A 69 -6.58 -20.03 13.05
N PHE A 70 -5.71 -19.61 12.12
CA PHE A 70 -5.50 -20.31 10.84
C PHE A 70 -4.15 -21.03 10.74
N GLY A 71 -3.33 -21.00 11.80
CA GLY A 71 -2.07 -21.74 11.87
C GLY A 71 -0.98 -21.23 10.92
N VAL A 72 -1.09 -19.98 10.45
CA VAL A 72 -0.02 -19.33 9.68
C VAL A 72 1.20 -19.14 10.57
N SER A 73 2.40 -19.34 10.01
CA SER A 73 3.65 -19.18 10.76
C SER A 73 3.80 -17.75 11.32
N ASP A 74 4.23 -17.65 12.57
CA ASP A 74 4.55 -16.41 13.27
C ASP A 74 5.92 -15.83 12.90
N PHE A 75 6.61 -16.40 11.91
CA PHE A 75 7.93 -15.97 11.46
C PHE A 75 8.04 -14.46 11.19
N CYS A 76 6.99 -13.85 10.65
CA CYS A 76 6.94 -12.42 10.36
C CYS A 76 6.61 -11.54 11.59
N LEU A 77 6.10 -12.13 12.68
CA LEU A 77 5.73 -11.45 13.92
C LEU A 77 6.91 -11.40 14.90
N SER A 78 8.00 -10.79 14.45
CA SER A 78 9.16 -10.48 15.28
C SER A 78 9.06 -9.07 15.87
N PRO A 79 10.00 -8.62 16.74
CA PRO A 79 10.04 -7.22 17.20
C PRO A 79 10.06 -6.20 16.05
N ALA A 80 10.55 -6.59 14.88
CA ALA A 80 10.55 -5.78 13.66
C ALA A 80 9.14 -5.44 13.14
N TYR A 81 8.10 -6.20 13.53
CA TYR A 81 6.74 -6.03 13.03
C TYR A 81 6.19 -4.61 13.28
N TRP A 82 6.60 -3.97 14.38
CA TRP A 82 6.24 -2.58 14.68
C TRP A 82 6.75 -1.57 13.64
N ALA A 83 7.82 -1.89 12.90
CA ALA A 83 8.33 -1.06 11.82
C ALA A 83 7.40 -1.02 10.60
N LEU A 84 6.39 -1.90 10.51
CA LEU A 84 5.36 -1.79 9.49
C LEU A 84 4.55 -0.50 9.59
N VAL A 85 4.39 0.06 10.81
CA VAL A 85 3.68 1.32 11.00
C VAL A 85 4.36 2.48 10.23
N PRO A 86 5.65 2.78 10.44
CA PRO A 86 6.33 3.80 9.63
C PRO A 86 6.51 3.38 8.16
N ALA A 87 6.68 2.09 7.84
CA ALA A 87 6.78 1.62 6.46
C ALA A 87 5.50 1.89 5.66
N TYR A 88 4.33 1.55 6.20
CA TYR A 88 3.03 1.80 5.57
C TYR A 88 2.64 3.28 5.67
N GLY A 89 3.11 3.96 6.71
CA GLY A 89 3.01 5.42 6.83
C GLY A 89 3.70 6.14 5.66
N ALA A 90 4.86 5.67 5.21
CA ALA A 90 5.56 6.23 4.05
C ALA A 90 4.72 6.12 2.76
N LEU A 91 4.08 4.96 2.53
CA LEU A 91 3.18 4.75 1.39
C LEU A 91 1.97 5.70 1.45
N PHE A 92 1.35 5.81 2.62
CA PHE A 92 0.21 6.69 2.85
C PHE A 92 0.57 8.17 2.63
N VAL A 93 1.68 8.63 3.19
CA VAL A 93 2.17 10.00 3.01
C VAL A 93 2.50 10.27 1.54
N SER A 94 3.10 9.31 0.84
CA SER A 94 3.40 9.45 -0.58
C SER A 94 2.14 9.58 -1.44
N GLY A 95 1.13 8.74 -1.20
CA GLY A 95 -0.17 8.85 -1.86
C GLY A 95 -0.86 10.19 -1.57
N ARG A 96 -0.79 10.66 -0.32
CA ARG A 96 -1.32 11.97 0.09
C ARG A 96 -0.57 13.12 -0.58
N TRP A 97 0.75 13.02 -0.71
CA TRP A 97 1.55 14.00 -1.45
C TRP A 97 1.11 14.06 -2.91
N PHE A 98 0.99 12.90 -3.57
CA PHE A 98 0.53 12.84 -4.96
C PHE A 98 -0.86 13.46 -5.15
N ALA A 99 -1.76 13.25 -4.20
CA ALA A 99 -3.09 13.85 -4.22
C ALA A 99 -3.07 15.39 -4.22
N GLY A 100 -2.13 16.01 -3.49
CA GLY A 100 -1.91 17.46 -3.52
C GLY A 100 -1.32 17.96 -4.84
N GLN A 101 -0.62 17.07 -5.57
CA GLN A 101 0.03 17.37 -6.84
C GLN A 101 -0.82 17.07 -8.07
N TYR A 102 -1.96 16.38 -7.89
CA TYR A 102 -2.80 15.87 -8.96
C TYR A 102 -3.55 16.99 -9.67
N GLN A 103 -3.35 17.09 -10.99
CA GLN A 103 -3.93 18.13 -11.86
C GLN A 103 -4.81 17.52 -12.97
N GLY A 104 -5.35 16.31 -12.75
CA GLY A 104 -6.08 15.56 -13.76
C GLY A 104 -5.20 14.61 -14.57
N GLU A 105 -5.76 14.06 -15.63
CA GLU A 105 -5.23 12.97 -16.44
C GLU A 105 -4.18 13.47 -17.46
N THR A 106 -3.05 14.01 -16.97
CA THR A 106 -1.95 14.56 -17.78
C THR A 106 -0.65 13.77 -17.64
N PHE A 107 0.26 13.88 -18.61
CA PHE A 107 1.60 13.30 -18.50
C PHE A 107 2.40 13.83 -17.30
N ALA A 108 2.17 15.08 -16.90
CA ALA A 108 2.77 15.65 -15.69
C ALA A 108 2.26 14.94 -14.42
N SER A 109 0.95 14.69 -14.31
CA SER A 109 0.39 13.91 -13.21
C SER A 109 0.92 12.47 -13.21
N LEU A 110 1.10 11.84 -14.38
CA LEU A 110 1.70 10.51 -14.49
C LEU A 110 3.15 10.50 -13.97
N GLY A 111 3.97 11.47 -14.37
CA GLY A 111 5.35 11.59 -13.86
C GLY A 111 5.40 11.74 -12.34
N LYS A 112 4.52 12.57 -11.76
CA LYS A 112 4.43 12.72 -10.31
C LYS A 112 3.90 11.47 -9.60
N LEU A 113 2.99 10.72 -10.21
CA LEU A 113 2.53 9.42 -9.70
C LEU A 113 3.71 8.45 -9.62
N ILE A 114 4.50 8.34 -10.70
CA ILE A 114 5.67 7.46 -10.74
C ILE A 114 6.67 7.83 -9.62
N ILE A 115 6.95 9.13 -9.44
CA ILE A 115 7.82 9.61 -8.37
C ILE A 115 7.27 9.22 -6.99
N ALA A 116 5.96 9.43 -6.76
CA ALA A 116 5.32 9.06 -5.49
C ALA A 116 5.42 7.55 -5.22
N VAL A 117 5.13 6.74 -6.24
CA VAL A 117 5.17 5.27 -6.12
C VAL A 117 6.58 4.81 -5.80
N ILE A 118 7.59 5.23 -6.56
CA ILE A 118 8.98 4.80 -6.36
C ILE A 118 9.51 5.27 -5.01
N ALA A 119 9.29 6.54 -4.64
CA ALA A 119 9.79 7.08 -3.38
C ALA A 119 9.10 6.43 -2.16
N GLY A 120 7.77 6.29 -2.21
CA GLY A 120 6.99 5.65 -1.16
C GLY A 120 7.37 4.19 -0.99
N PHE A 121 7.48 3.45 -2.11
CA PHE A 121 7.94 2.08 -2.14
C PHE A 121 9.34 1.92 -1.55
N ALA A 122 10.32 2.71 -2.00
CA ALA A 122 11.70 2.57 -1.57
C ALA A 122 11.85 2.82 -0.06
N VAL A 123 11.19 3.85 0.47
CA VAL A 123 11.20 4.14 1.91
C VAL A 123 10.50 3.02 2.69
N SER A 124 9.33 2.57 2.22
CA SER A 124 8.59 1.48 2.85
C SER A 124 9.43 0.22 2.93
N GLU A 125 10.01 -0.19 1.81
CA GLU A 125 10.79 -1.41 1.67
C GLU A 125 12.07 -1.39 2.50
N VAL A 126 12.79 -0.26 2.53
CA VAL A 126 13.98 -0.11 3.38
C VAL A 126 13.61 -0.22 4.86
N ILE A 127 12.49 0.38 5.28
CA ILE A 127 12.04 0.30 6.67
C ILE A 127 11.59 -1.12 7.02
N SER A 128 10.73 -1.74 6.21
CA SER A 128 10.19 -3.08 6.49
C SER A 128 11.29 -4.13 6.42
N SER A 129 11.98 -4.23 5.28
CA SER A 129 13.00 -5.25 5.06
C SER A 129 14.24 -5.00 5.91
N GLY A 130 14.64 -3.74 6.10
CA GLY A 130 15.78 -3.40 6.95
C GLY A 130 15.52 -3.70 8.43
N SER A 131 14.33 -3.37 8.94
CA SER A 131 13.97 -3.69 10.32
C SER A 131 13.83 -5.19 10.53
N PHE A 132 13.25 -5.92 9.57
CA PHE A 132 13.18 -7.38 9.66
C PHE A 132 14.58 -8.00 9.64
N TYR A 133 15.44 -7.54 8.73
CA TYR A 133 16.81 -8.03 8.64
C TYR A 133 17.62 -7.80 9.92
N ALA A 134 17.47 -6.62 10.55
CA ALA A 134 18.22 -6.26 11.75
C ALA A 134 17.63 -6.81 13.06
N LEU A 135 16.29 -6.92 13.17
CA LEU A 135 15.60 -7.13 14.46
C LEU A 135 14.81 -8.45 14.54
N SER A 136 14.71 -9.22 13.46
CA SER A 136 13.94 -10.48 13.50
C SER A 136 14.63 -11.62 14.24
N GLY A 137 15.96 -11.59 14.39
CA GLY A 137 16.74 -12.70 14.91
C GLY A 137 16.90 -13.87 13.92
N THR A 138 16.45 -13.73 12.68
CA THR A 138 16.54 -14.75 11.63
C THR A 138 17.97 -14.87 11.06
N PHE A 139 18.69 -13.77 10.99
CA PHE A 139 20.00 -13.68 10.33
C PHE A 139 21.11 -13.76 11.38
N ALA A 140 22.07 -14.66 11.15
CA ALA A 140 23.20 -14.86 12.05
C ALA A 140 24.16 -13.67 12.05
N GLU A 141 24.37 -13.06 10.88
CA GLU A 141 25.18 -11.85 10.70
C GLU A 141 24.35 -10.76 10.00
N VAL A 142 24.48 -9.53 10.47
CA VAL A 142 23.76 -8.37 9.93
C VAL A 142 24.75 -7.47 9.22
N THR A 143 24.96 -7.73 7.93
CA THR A 143 25.86 -6.95 7.06
C THR A 143 25.11 -6.10 6.02
N TRP A 144 25.68 -4.96 5.63
CA TRP A 144 25.11 -4.10 4.58
C TRP A 144 25.11 -4.75 3.19
N SER A 145 26.09 -5.60 2.90
CA SER A 145 26.19 -6.31 1.61
C SER A 145 25.06 -7.32 1.44
N GLU A 146 24.78 -8.12 2.46
CA GLU A 146 23.69 -9.10 2.42
C GLU A 146 22.34 -8.41 2.45
N PHE A 147 22.17 -7.33 3.21
CA PHE A 147 20.95 -6.53 3.15
C PHE A 147 20.67 -6.04 1.72
N GLY A 148 21.69 -5.49 1.05
CA GLY A 148 21.56 -5.06 -0.35
C GLY A 148 21.18 -6.21 -1.28
N ALA A 149 21.76 -7.41 -1.10
CA ALA A 149 21.41 -8.59 -1.87
C ALA A 149 19.96 -9.05 -1.63
N GLN A 150 19.49 -9.06 -0.37
CA GLN A 150 18.10 -9.40 -0.04
C GLN A 150 17.11 -8.37 -0.61
N LEU A 151 17.46 -7.08 -0.52
CA LEU A 151 16.66 -6.00 -1.09
C LEU A 151 16.48 -6.17 -2.60
N LEU A 152 17.56 -6.42 -3.34
CA LEU A 152 17.49 -6.65 -4.78
C LEU A 152 16.74 -7.93 -5.16
N LYS A 153 16.78 -8.94 -4.29
CA LYS A 153 16.08 -10.22 -4.50
C LYS A 153 14.57 -10.10 -4.32
N TYR A 154 14.11 -9.42 -3.28
CA TYR A 154 12.68 -9.42 -2.91
C TYR A 154 11.92 -8.17 -3.36
N SER A 155 12.55 -7.00 -3.39
CA SER A 155 11.88 -5.74 -3.73
C SER A 155 11.23 -5.72 -5.12
N PRO A 156 11.80 -6.30 -6.21
CA PRO A 156 11.17 -6.21 -7.53
C PRO A 156 9.78 -6.86 -7.59
N HIS A 157 9.58 -7.96 -6.84
CA HIS A 157 8.29 -8.64 -6.80
C HIS A 157 7.23 -7.80 -6.06
N GLY A 158 7.60 -7.18 -4.93
CA GLY A 158 6.71 -6.26 -4.21
C GLY A 158 6.32 -5.05 -5.06
N LEU A 159 7.27 -4.48 -5.81
CA LEU A 159 7.01 -3.31 -6.66
C LEU A 159 6.08 -3.67 -7.82
N TYR A 160 6.25 -4.87 -8.38
CA TYR A 160 5.38 -5.40 -9.43
C TYR A 160 3.92 -5.51 -8.94
N ILE A 161 3.69 -6.15 -7.79
CA ILE A 161 2.34 -6.31 -7.21
C ILE A 161 1.70 -4.95 -6.93
N MET A 162 2.44 -4.05 -6.27
CA MET A 162 1.96 -2.70 -5.97
C MET A 162 1.59 -1.95 -7.26
N SER A 163 2.44 -2.05 -8.29
CA SER A 163 2.21 -1.39 -9.58
C SER A 163 0.99 -1.93 -10.30
N LEU A 164 0.72 -3.25 -10.22
CA LEU A 164 -0.49 -3.85 -10.80
C LEU A 164 -1.76 -3.25 -10.19
N TYR A 165 -1.88 -3.27 -8.85
CA TYR A 165 -3.06 -2.74 -8.18
C TYR A 165 -3.23 -1.24 -8.39
N LEU A 166 -2.14 -0.47 -8.39
CA LEU A 166 -2.20 0.98 -8.66
C LEU A 166 -2.60 1.28 -10.11
N SER A 167 -2.12 0.50 -11.07
CA SER A 167 -2.51 0.63 -12.48
C SER A 167 -4.00 0.34 -12.66
N THR A 168 -4.50 -0.73 -12.04
CA THR A 168 -5.93 -1.05 -12.05
C THR A 168 -6.76 0.06 -11.41
N ALA A 169 -6.34 0.58 -10.26
CA ALA A 169 -7.03 1.68 -9.60
C ALA A 169 -7.02 2.98 -10.43
N ALA A 170 -5.91 3.27 -11.13
CA ALA A 170 -5.81 4.42 -12.02
C ALA A 170 -6.74 4.29 -13.24
N LEU A 171 -6.81 3.11 -13.87
CA LEU A 171 -7.72 2.84 -14.98
C LEU A 171 -9.19 3.00 -14.55
N LEU A 172 -9.57 2.46 -13.39
CA LEU A 172 -10.91 2.63 -12.83
C LEU A 172 -11.23 4.09 -12.52
N HIS A 173 -10.26 4.85 -11.98
CA HIS A 173 -10.42 6.27 -11.74
C HIS A 173 -10.73 7.03 -13.04
N ILE A 174 -9.95 6.79 -14.08
CA ILE A 174 -10.12 7.41 -15.40
C ILE A 174 -11.47 7.05 -16.00
N ALA A 175 -11.87 5.78 -15.95
CA ALA A 175 -13.16 5.32 -16.47
C ALA A 175 -14.34 6.02 -15.77
N VAL A 176 -14.33 6.09 -14.44
CA VAL A 176 -15.38 6.78 -13.66
C VAL A 176 -15.43 8.28 -13.97
N ARG A 177 -14.27 8.91 -14.17
CA ARG A 177 -14.17 10.33 -14.54
C ARG A 177 -14.74 10.61 -15.93
N GLN A 178 -14.42 9.76 -16.91
CA GLN A 178 -14.93 9.87 -18.28
C GLN A 178 -16.45 9.70 -18.32
N ILE A 179 -17.01 8.69 -17.63
CA ILE A 179 -18.47 8.47 -17.57
C ILE A 179 -19.19 9.69 -16.98
N LYS A 180 -18.65 10.28 -15.91
CA LYS A 180 -19.25 11.48 -15.31
C LYS A 180 -19.18 12.70 -16.22
N GLN A 181 -18.07 12.89 -16.93
CA GLN A 181 -17.94 14.00 -17.88
C GLN A 181 -18.97 13.90 -19.01
N VAL A 182 -19.14 12.70 -19.59
CA VAL A 182 -20.14 12.44 -20.65
C VAL A 182 -21.56 12.76 -20.15
N ASN A 183 -21.91 12.33 -18.94
CA ASN A 183 -23.25 12.57 -18.37
C ASN A 183 -23.53 14.04 -18.01
N THR A 184 -22.50 14.89 -17.89
CA THR A 184 -22.68 16.34 -17.65
C THR A 184 -22.76 17.17 -18.94
N THR A 185 -22.40 16.59 -20.08
CA THR A 185 -22.42 17.27 -21.40
C THR A 185 -23.68 16.99 -22.22
N VAL A 186 -24.59 16.15 -21.71
CA VAL A 186 -25.91 15.85 -22.28
C VAL A 186 -26.98 16.56 -21.46
#